data_AF-A0A0K2V8F6-F1
#
_entry.id   AF-A0A0K2V8F6-F1
#
_cell.length_a   1.000
_cell.length_b   1.000
_cell.length_c   1.000
_cell.angle_alpha   90.00
_cell.angle_beta   90.00
_cell.angle_gamma   90.00
#
_symmetry.space_group_name_H-M   'P 1'
#
loop_
_entity.id
_entity.type
_entity.pdbx_description
1 polymer ?
#
loop_
_entity_poly.entity_id
_entity_poly.type
_entity_poly.pdbx_seq_one_letter_code
_entity_poly.pdbx_strand_id
1 'polypeptide(L)'
;WSELTRKLELKIEVQELNDAGEYVGVEVQPRLDVGSGGIFQLRQGQQRRIVASVDPIANSGTLPIICESITSIAVGSPCVRSKLQKPLDSYQDDDLNALRSKWNDALSRRRDYLGNQIQKYMKKNVKTDVETEREQSLVAQWVCLTEERNSVMVPAPNSGVPGAPADWEPPDGTEVHVPVLFLDLNADDLSTGK
;
A
#
# COMPACT_ATOMS: atom_id res chain seq x y z
N TRP A 1 -10.90 -4.05 4.42
CA TRP A 1 -9.87 -3.27 3.72
C TRP A 1 -10.41 -2.50 2.52
N SER A 2 -11.20 -3.09 1.63
CA SER A 2 -11.86 -2.39 0.50
C SER A 2 -12.61 -1.12 0.91
N GLU A 3 -13.22 -1.11 2.09
CA GLU A 3 -13.94 0.07 2.61
C GLU A 3 -13.02 1.21 3.11
N LEU A 4 -11.77 0.87 3.43
CA LEU A 4 -10.79 1.76 4.08
C LEU A 4 -9.62 2.13 3.17
N THR A 5 -9.69 1.74 1.90
CA THR A 5 -8.63 1.96 0.92
C THR A 5 -9.18 2.68 -0.30
N ARG A 6 -8.27 3.31 -1.04
CA ARG A 6 -8.48 3.88 -2.36
C ARG A 6 -7.15 3.76 -3.09
N LYS A 7 -7.16 3.31 -4.34
CA LYS A 7 -5.95 3.28 -5.17
C LYS A 7 -5.90 4.54 -6.03
N LEU A 8 -4.70 5.11 -6.13
CA LEU A 8 -4.35 6.19 -7.03
C LEU A 8 -3.24 5.69 -7.95
N GLU A 9 -3.29 6.09 -9.22
CA GLU A 9 -2.20 5.91 -10.17
C GLU A 9 -1.35 7.18 -10.15
N LEU A 10 -0.08 7.06 -9.77
CA LEU A 10 0.92 8.10 -9.93
C LEU A 10 1.77 7.76 -11.16
N LYS A 11 1.69 8.58 -12.20
CA LYS A 11 2.46 8.38 -13.42
C LYS A 11 3.54 9.44 -13.55
N ILE A 12 4.78 9.01 -13.76
CA ILE A 12 5.90 9.88 -14.15
C ILE A 12 6.38 9.45 -15.53
N GLU A 13 6.20 10.30 -16.52
CA GLU A 13 6.58 10.03 -17.90
C GLU A 13 7.62 11.05 -18.37
N VAL A 14 8.73 10.55 -18.92
CA VAL A 14 9.69 11.40 -19.64
C VAL A 14 9.27 11.42 -21.11
N GLN A 15 9.08 12.61 -21.66
CA GLN A 15 8.73 12.80 -23.07
C GLN A 15 9.84 13.52 -23.82
N GLU A 16 10.09 13.10 -25.05
CA GLU A 16 11.03 13.72 -25.98
C GLU A 16 10.29 14.30 -27.18
N LEU A 17 10.75 15.46 -27.68
CA LEU A 17 10.29 15.99 -28.95
C LEU A 17 10.74 15.04 -30.07
N ASN A 18 9.82 14.64 -30.95
CA ASN A 18 10.12 13.83 -32.13
C ASN A 18 10.34 14.72 -33.37
N ASP A 19 10.68 14.09 -34.50
CA ASP A 19 10.94 14.80 -35.76
C ASP A 19 9.70 15.48 -36.34
N ALA A 20 8.50 15.11 -35.87
CA ALA A 20 7.23 15.75 -36.21
C ALA A 20 6.91 16.96 -35.32
N GLY A 21 7.76 17.28 -34.33
CA GLY A 21 7.53 18.38 -33.39
C GLY A 21 6.55 18.05 -32.26
N GLU A 22 6.31 16.77 -32.00
CA GLU A 22 5.40 16.29 -30.96
C GLU A 22 6.18 15.66 -29.80
N TYR A 23 5.72 15.90 -28.57
CA TYR A 23 6.27 15.23 -27.40
C TYR A 23 5.69 13.83 -27.28
N VAL A 24 6.56 12.83 -27.32
CA VAL A 24 6.21 11.42 -27.18
C VAL A 24 6.94 10.77 -26.01
N GLY A 25 6.29 9.81 -25.35
CA GLY A 25 6.88 9.05 -24.26
C GLY A 25 8.17 8.35 -24.70
N VAL A 26 9.20 8.45 -23.85
CA VAL A 26 10.48 7.76 -24.05
C VAL A 26 10.30 6.27 -23.76
N GLU A 27 10.90 5.42 -24.58
CA GLU A 27 10.95 3.98 -24.34
C GLU A 27 11.67 3.69 -23.01
N VAL A 28 11.04 2.87 -22.17
CA VAL A 28 11.62 2.41 -20.92
C VAL A 28 11.98 0.94 -21.05
N GLN A 29 13.27 0.65 -20.96
CA GLN A 29 13.75 -0.73 -21.02
C GLN A 29 13.73 -1.34 -19.60
N PRO A 30 12.94 -2.40 -19.34
CA PRO A 30 12.94 -3.08 -18.05
C PRO A 30 14.26 -3.82 -17.83
N ARG A 31 14.75 -3.81 -16.59
CA ARG A 31 16.03 -4.44 -16.23
C ARG A 31 15.99 -4.99 -14.81
N LEU A 32 16.29 -6.29 -14.67
CA LEU A 32 16.31 -7.00 -13.39
C LEU A 32 17.36 -6.46 -12.40
N ASP A 33 18.41 -5.80 -12.89
CA ASP A 33 19.45 -5.17 -12.09
C ASP A 33 19.12 -3.73 -11.64
N VAL A 34 17.91 -3.25 -11.94
CA VAL A 34 17.43 -1.91 -11.56
C VAL A 34 16.22 -2.07 -10.63
N GLY A 35 16.26 -1.41 -9.47
CA GLY A 35 15.18 -1.46 -8.48
C GLY A 35 14.03 -0.50 -8.76
N SER A 36 13.95 0.04 -9.97
CA SER A 36 12.89 0.97 -10.40
C SER A 36 12.24 0.46 -11.68
N GLY A 37 11.22 1.18 -12.17
CA GLY A 37 10.45 0.80 -13.37
C GLY A 37 11.27 0.55 -14.67
N GLY A 38 12.53 0.95 -14.74
CA GLY A 38 13.45 0.62 -15.84
C GLY A 38 14.41 1.75 -16.22
N ILE A 39 15.01 1.65 -17.41
CA ILE A 39 15.94 2.65 -17.95
C ILE A 39 15.33 3.35 -19.16
N PHE A 40 15.16 4.67 -19.06
CA PHE A 40 14.75 5.53 -20.17
C PHE A 40 15.80 5.58 -21.28
N GLN A 41 15.40 5.27 -22.52
CA GLN A 41 16.25 5.28 -23.71
C GLN A 41 16.25 6.67 -24.37
N LEU A 42 17.02 7.60 -23.79
CA LEU A 42 17.06 9.00 -24.24
C LEU A 42 17.91 9.21 -25.50
N ARG A 43 17.42 10.02 -26.46
CA ARG A 43 18.13 10.34 -27.71
C ARG A 43 18.91 11.65 -27.61
N GLN A 44 20.18 11.64 -28.00
CA GLN A 44 21.01 12.85 -27.93
C GLN A 44 20.39 14.02 -28.72
N GLY A 45 20.48 15.24 -28.18
CA GLY A 45 20.06 16.47 -28.85
C GLY A 45 18.56 16.78 -28.78
N GLN A 46 17.72 15.92 -28.21
CA GLN A 46 16.28 16.15 -28.11
C GLN A 46 15.88 17.01 -26.90
N GLN A 47 14.86 17.85 -27.08
CA GLN A 47 14.18 18.56 -25.99
C GLN A 47 13.33 17.58 -25.19
N ARG A 48 13.33 17.71 -23.86
CA ARG A 48 12.65 16.81 -22.93
C ARG A 48 11.73 17.56 -21.98
N ARG A 49 10.68 16.87 -21.54
CA ARG A 49 9.86 17.27 -20.40
C ARG A 49 9.52 16.07 -19.54
N ILE A 50 9.30 16.32 -18.25
CA ILE A 50 8.75 15.33 -17.32
C ILE A 50 7.26 15.68 -17.16
N VAL A 51 6.40 14.69 -17.34
CA VAL A 51 4.96 14.80 -17.13
C VAL A 51 4.62 13.96 -15.91
N ALA A 52 4.00 14.59 -14.92
CA ALA A 52 3.47 13.90 -13.74
C ALA A 52 1.95 13.97 -13.75
N SER A 53 1.29 12.85 -13.48
CA SER A 53 -0.17 12.80 -13.26
C SER A 53 -0.49 11.96 -12.03
N VAL A 54 -1.62 12.28 -11.41
CA VAL A 54 -2.21 11.50 -10.32
C VAL A 54 -3.68 11.28 -10.64
N ASP A 55 -4.04 10.03 -10.89
CA ASP A 55 -5.36 9.67 -11.39
C ASP A 55 -6.04 8.66 -10.44
N PRO A 56 -7.29 8.88 -10.02
CA PRO A 56 -7.98 7.93 -9.15
C PRO A 56 -8.36 6.66 -9.93
N ILE A 57 -8.06 5.49 -9.35
CA ILE A 57 -8.46 4.22 -9.96
C ILE A 57 -9.92 3.93 -9.58
N ALA A 58 -10.77 3.72 -10.59
CA ALA A 58 -12.18 3.39 -10.40
C ALA A 58 -12.33 2.05 -9.66
N ASN A 59 -13.38 1.92 -8.85
CA ASN A 59 -13.71 0.69 -8.10
C ASN A 59 -12.59 0.16 -7.19
N SER A 60 -11.72 1.05 -6.71
CA SER A 60 -10.54 0.69 -5.90
C SER A 60 -10.73 0.83 -4.38
N GLY A 61 -11.98 1.03 -3.95
CA GLY A 61 -12.38 1.17 -2.55
C GLY A 61 -13.14 2.46 -2.26
N THR A 62 -13.53 2.66 -1.00
CA THR A 62 -14.48 3.71 -0.59
C THR A 62 -13.88 4.83 0.27
N LEU A 63 -12.56 4.83 0.52
CA LEU A 63 -11.91 5.94 1.23
C LEU A 63 -12.09 7.24 0.41
N PRO A 64 -12.66 8.32 1.00
CA PRO A 64 -13.10 9.51 0.26
C PRO A 64 -11.93 10.46 -0.07
N ILE A 65 -10.97 9.98 -0.86
CA ILE A 65 -9.86 10.79 -1.37
C ILE A 65 -10.22 11.35 -2.74
N ILE A 66 -10.03 12.67 -2.90
CA ILE A 66 -10.21 13.38 -4.17
C ILE A 66 -8.88 14.06 -4.52
N CYS A 67 -8.35 13.72 -5.70
CA CYS A 67 -7.19 14.42 -6.26
C CYS A 67 -7.66 15.72 -6.91
N GLU A 68 -7.19 16.87 -6.40
CA GLU A 68 -7.55 18.19 -6.92
C GLU A 68 -6.52 18.68 -7.95
N SER A 69 -5.29 18.95 -7.51
CA SER A 69 -4.21 19.43 -8.37
C SER A 69 -2.83 19.09 -7.83
N ILE A 70 -1.85 18.97 -8.71
CA ILE A 70 -0.43 18.87 -8.35
C ILE A 70 0.08 20.30 -8.14
N THR A 71 0.41 20.65 -6.90
CA THR A 71 0.81 22.02 -6.53
C THR A 71 2.30 22.30 -6.75
N SER A 72 3.14 21.26 -6.72
CA SER A 72 4.58 21.37 -6.90
C SER A 72 5.19 20.05 -7.36
N ILE A 73 6.24 20.15 -8.18
CA ILE A 73 7.10 19.04 -8.57
C ILE A 73 8.54 19.49 -8.35
N ALA A 74 9.31 18.69 -7.62
CA ALA A 74 10.74 18.93 -7.41
C ALA A 74 11.54 17.74 -7.95
N VAL A 75 12.62 18.05 -8.67
CA VAL A 75 13.59 17.06 -9.16
C VAL A 75 14.94 17.41 -8.56
N GLY A 76 15.54 16.46 -7.84
CA GLY A 76 16.78 16.67 -7.10
C GLY A 76 17.84 15.62 -7.41
N SER A 77 19.10 16.01 -7.22
CA SER A 77 20.27 15.11 -7.20
C SER A 77 20.44 14.19 -8.42
N PRO A 78 20.32 14.66 -9.68
CA PRO A 78 20.72 13.86 -10.83
C PRO A 78 22.22 13.54 -10.68
N CYS A 79 22.56 12.25 -10.66
CA CYS A 79 23.93 11.80 -10.46
C CYS A 79 24.29 10.69 -11.43
N VAL A 80 25.55 10.72 -11.89
CA VAL A 80 26.13 9.63 -12.67
C VAL A 80 26.49 8.51 -11.72
N ARG A 81 26.06 7.28 -12.02
CA ARG A 81 26.33 6.10 -11.22
C ARG A 81 27.06 5.03 -12.02
N SER A 82 27.91 4.28 -11.35
CA SER A 82 28.56 3.08 -11.88
C SER A 82 27.69 1.85 -11.65
N LYS A 83 27.78 0.86 -12.55
CA LYS A 83 27.12 -0.45 -12.41
C LYS A 83 27.56 -1.25 -11.19
N LEU A 84 28.68 -0.90 -10.57
CA LEU A 84 29.17 -1.54 -9.33
C LEU A 84 28.46 -1.04 -8.08
N GLN A 85 27.73 0.08 -8.16
CA GLN A 85 26.99 0.61 -7.01
C GLN A 85 25.66 -0.11 -6.87
N LYS A 86 25.16 -0.23 -5.63
CA LYS A 86 23.81 -0.75 -5.38
C LYS A 86 22.80 0.04 -6.23
N PRO A 87 21.86 -0.63 -6.93
CA PRO A 87 20.81 0.05 -7.67
C PRO A 87 19.96 0.90 -6.73
N LEU A 88 19.40 1.98 -7.27
CA LEU A 88 18.38 2.75 -6.57
C LEU A 88 17.05 2.01 -6.64
N ASP A 89 16.24 2.20 -5.61
CA ASP A 89 14.92 1.63 -5.47
C ASP A 89 13.98 2.75 -5.02
N SER A 90 12.88 2.93 -5.76
CA SER A 90 11.86 3.95 -5.47
C SER A 90 10.89 3.48 -4.38
N TYR A 91 10.81 2.17 -4.17
CA TYR A 91 9.86 1.57 -3.25
C TYR A 91 10.30 1.79 -1.80
N GLN A 92 9.35 2.24 -0.98
CA GLN A 92 9.52 2.38 0.47
C GLN A 92 8.36 1.67 1.16
N ASP A 93 8.66 0.99 2.26
CA ASP A 93 7.69 0.22 3.06
C ASP A 93 7.42 0.83 4.44
N ASP A 94 7.89 2.05 4.69
CA ASP A 94 7.77 2.75 5.97
C ASP A 94 6.31 2.87 6.45
N ASP A 95 5.43 3.38 5.58
CA ASP A 95 4.00 3.52 5.88
C ASP A 95 3.29 2.17 6.02
N LEU A 96 3.70 1.17 5.23
CA LEU A 96 3.20 -0.19 5.37
C LEU A 96 3.60 -0.79 6.73
N ASN A 97 4.83 -0.54 7.17
CA ASN A 97 5.35 -0.97 8.46
C ASN A 97 4.65 -0.24 9.61
N ALA A 98 4.38 1.06 9.47
CA ALA A 98 3.60 1.83 10.43
C ALA A 98 2.18 1.28 10.59
N LEU A 99 1.49 1.01 9.47
CA LEU A 99 0.17 0.38 9.45
C LEU A 99 0.19 -0.99 10.14
N ARG A 100 1.14 -1.86 9.78
CA ARG A 100 1.30 -3.20 10.39
C ARG A 100 1.54 -3.11 11.89
N SER A 101 2.32 -2.13 12.35
CA SER A 101 2.58 -1.89 13.77
C SER A 101 1.27 -1.55 14.51
N LYS A 102 0.52 -0.54 14.05
CA LYS A 102 -0.75 -0.15 14.66
C LYS A 102 -1.79 -1.28 14.67
N TRP A 103 -1.84 -2.05 13.58
CA TRP A 103 -2.72 -3.21 13.48
C TRP A 103 -2.34 -4.29 14.50
N ASN A 104 -1.05 -4.62 14.61
CA ASN A 104 -0.55 -5.59 15.59
C ASN A 104 -0.83 -5.17 17.03
N ASP A 105 -0.74 -3.88 17.35
CA ASP A 105 -1.09 -3.35 18.66
C ASP A 105 -2.58 -3.48 18.97
N ALA A 106 -3.45 -3.24 17.97
CA ALA A 106 -4.89 -3.46 18.09
C ALA A 106 -5.24 -4.94 18.30
N LEU A 107 -4.66 -5.83 17.51
CA LEU A 107 -4.84 -7.28 17.64
C LEU A 107 -4.32 -7.80 18.99
N SER A 108 -3.18 -7.29 19.46
CA SER A 108 -2.62 -7.67 20.77
C SER A 108 -3.56 -7.27 21.91
N ARG A 109 -4.10 -6.05 21.89
CA ARG A 109 -5.11 -5.62 22.87
C ARG A 109 -6.38 -6.47 22.81
N ARG A 110 -6.85 -6.81 21.61
CA ARG A 110 -8.04 -7.64 21.42
C ARG A 110 -7.82 -9.06 21.92
N ARG A 111 -6.65 -9.65 21.65
CA ARG A 111 -6.21 -10.93 22.19
C ARG A 111 -6.24 -10.88 23.72
N ASP A 112 -5.54 -9.93 24.33
CA ASP A 112 -5.46 -9.85 25.80
C ASP A 112 -6.85 -9.69 26.44
N TYR A 113 -7.75 -8.92 25.81
CA TYR A 113 -9.15 -8.82 26.23
C TYR A 113 -9.88 -10.18 26.18
N LEU A 114 -9.82 -10.89 25.04
CA LEU A 114 -10.49 -12.19 24.88
C LEU A 114 -9.95 -13.21 25.88
N GLY A 115 -8.64 -13.25 26.09
CA GLY A 115 -7.99 -14.18 27.02
C GLY A 115 -8.46 -13.96 28.46
N ASN A 116 -8.53 -12.69 28.87
CA ASN A 116 -9.08 -12.32 30.17
C ASN A 116 -10.56 -12.71 30.33
N GLN A 117 -11.37 -12.60 29.27
CA GLN A 117 -12.78 -13.03 29.32
C GLN A 117 -12.92 -14.55 29.37
N ILE A 118 -12.19 -15.29 28.54
CA ILE A 118 -12.19 -16.77 28.54
C ILE A 118 -11.77 -17.30 29.91
N GLN A 119 -10.70 -16.76 30.49
CA GLN A 119 -10.22 -17.18 31.80
C GLN A 119 -11.27 -16.98 32.92
N LYS A 120 -12.12 -15.94 32.83
CA LYS A 120 -13.21 -15.72 33.80
C LYS A 120 -14.25 -16.84 33.74
N TYR A 121 -14.58 -17.33 32.55
CA TYR A 121 -15.52 -18.43 32.39
C TYR A 121 -14.88 -19.77 32.78
N MET A 122 -13.63 -20.04 32.38
CA MET A 122 -12.93 -21.27 32.76
C MET A 122 -12.82 -21.49 34.28
N LYS A 123 -12.76 -20.41 35.08
CA LYS A 123 -12.70 -20.47 36.54
C LYS A 123 -14.04 -20.85 37.21
N LYS A 124 -15.15 -20.91 36.47
CA LYS A 124 -16.46 -21.29 37.01
C LYS A 124 -16.63 -22.81 37.03
N ASN A 125 -16.98 -23.37 38.18
CA ASN A 125 -17.24 -24.81 38.34
C ASN A 125 -18.59 -25.25 37.75
N VAL A 126 -19.57 -24.35 37.70
CA VAL A 126 -20.88 -24.58 37.08
C VAL A 126 -21.18 -23.37 36.20
N LYS A 127 -21.53 -23.64 34.93
CA LYS A 127 -21.85 -22.63 33.92
C LYS A 127 -23.30 -22.83 33.47
N THR A 128 -24.00 -21.75 33.18
CA THR A 128 -25.29 -21.85 32.48
C THR A 128 -25.06 -22.15 30.99
N ASP A 129 -26.09 -22.59 30.28
CA ASP A 129 -26.00 -22.84 28.83
C ASP A 129 -25.57 -21.57 28.06
N VAL A 130 -26.09 -20.40 28.46
CA VAL A 130 -25.73 -19.09 27.89
C VAL A 130 -24.26 -18.76 28.12
N GLU A 131 -23.71 -19.10 29.29
CA GLU A 131 -22.30 -18.87 29.58
C GLU A 131 -21.39 -19.82 28.82
N THR A 132 -21.84 -21.04 28.61
CA THR A 132 -21.14 -22.05 27.80
C THR A 132 -21.10 -21.63 26.32
N GLU A 133 -22.23 -21.17 25.77
CA GLU A 133 -22.30 -20.64 24.41
C GLU A 133 -21.42 -19.40 24.25
N ARG A 134 -21.43 -18.50 25.24
CA ARG A 134 -20.59 -17.31 25.21
C ARG A 134 -19.10 -17.63 25.28
N GLU A 135 -18.70 -18.60 26.09
CA GLU A 135 -17.32 -19.07 26.14
C GLU A 135 -16.89 -19.68 24.80
N GLN A 136 -17.73 -20.51 24.17
CA GLN A 136 -17.46 -21.06 22.84
C GLN A 136 -17.28 -19.95 21.80
N SER A 137 -18.14 -18.92 21.82
CA SER A 137 -18.02 -17.76 20.94
C SER A 137 -16.70 -16.99 21.15
N LEU A 138 -16.29 -16.79 22.41
CA LEU A 138 -15.02 -16.14 22.73
C LEU A 138 -13.80 -16.93 22.24
N VAL A 139 -13.82 -18.26 22.40
CA VAL A 139 -12.77 -19.15 21.91
C VAL A 139 -12.73 -19.13 20.38
N ALA A 140 -13.88 -19.18 19.70
CA ALA A 140 -13.94 -19.09 18.25
C ALA A 140 -13.34 -17.77 17.75
N GLN A 141 -13.70 -16.63 18.36
CA GLN A 141 -13.09 -15.33 18.03
C GLN A 141 -11.58 -15.31 18.25
N TRP A 142 -11.08 -15.94 19.32
CA TRP A 142 -9.65 -16.04 19.59
C TRP A 142 -8.91 -16.81 18.49
N VAL A 143 -9.49 -17.91 18.00
CA VAL A 143 -8.92 -18.68 16.87
C VAL A 143 -8.87 -17.79 15.63
N CYS A 144 -9.97 -17.09 15.29
CA CYS A 144 -10.02 -16.17 14.16
C CYS A 144 -8.97 -15.05 14.24
N LEU A 145 -8.67 -14.51 15.44
CA LEU A 145 -7.61 -13.49 15.59
C LEU A 145 -6.23 -13.98 15.14
N THR A 146 -5.96 -15.27 15.27
CA THR A 146 -4.67 -15.85 14.86
C THR A 146 -4.57 -15.86 13.33
N GLU A 147 -5.67 -16.20 12.66
CA GLU A 147 -5.76 -16.15 11.20
C GLU A 147 -5.67 -14.70 10.68
N GLU A 148 -6.34 -13.76 11.35
CA GLU A 148 -6.30 -12.33 11.03
C GLU A 148 -4.89 -11.73 11.20
N ARG A 149 -4.14 -12.17 12.21
CA ARG A 149 -2.74 -11.79 12.36
C ARG A 149 -1.89 -12.28 11.18
N ASN A 150 -2.07 -13.54 10.80
CA ASN A 150 -1.27 -14.15 9.74
C ASN A 150 -1.55 -13.50 8.37
N SER A 151 -2.81 -13.15 8.08
CA SER A 151 -3.21 -12.54 6.81
C SER A 151 -2.60 -11.15 6.58
N VAL A 152 -2.24 -10.43 7.64
CA VAL A 152 -1.57 -9.11 7.52
C VAL A 152 -0.05 -9.24 7.45
N MET A 153 0.52 -10.24 8.12
CA MET A 153 1.97 -10.48 8.07
C MET A 153 2.43 -11.02 6.72
N VAL A 154 1.64 -11.91 6.12
CA VAL A 154 1.90 -12.47 4.80
C VAL A 154 0.60 -12.38 3.98
N PRO A 155 0.30 -11.21 3.41
CA PRO A 155 -0.92 -11.01 2.66
C PRO A 155 -0.92 -11.87 1.39
N ALA A 156 -1.98 -12.66 1.23
CA ALA A 156 -2.17 -13.47 0.03
C ALA A 156 -2.40 -12.55 -1.20
N PRO A 157 -1.96 -12.97 -2.40
CA PRO A 157 -2.35 -12.31 -3.64
C PRO A 157 -3.88 -12.15 -3.70
N ASN A 158 -4.39 -11.04 -4.24
CA ASN A 158 -5.82 -10.74 -4.31
C ASN A 158 -6.58 -10.61 -2.97
N SER A 159 -5.90 -10.63 -1.82
CA SER A 159 -6.57 -10.50 -0.51
C SER A 159 -7.13 -9.10 -0.24
N GLY A 160 -6.70 -8.08 -0.99
CA GLY A 160 -7.02 -6.68 -0.72
C GLY A 160 -6.39 -6.12 0.57
N VAL A 161 -5.53 -6.90 1.24
CA VAL A 161 -4.76 -6.46 2.40
C VAL A 161 -3.60 -5.57 1.92
N PRO A 162 -3.34 -4.42 2.57
CA PRO A 162 -2.18 -3.59 2.24
C PRO A 162 -0.87 -4.39 2.25
N GLY A 163 -0.06 -4.20 1.20
CA GLY A 163 1.17 -4.96 0.99
C GLY A 163 0.97 -6.34 0.33
N ALA A 164 -0.25 -6.70 -0.08
CA ALA A 164 -0.48 -7.84 -0.97
C ALA A 164 0.29 -7.64 -2.29
N PRO A 165 0.84 -8.72 -2.89
CA PRO A 165 1.41 -8.64 -4.22
C PRO A 165 0.40 -8.10 -5.24
N ALA A 166 0.92 -7.40 -6.26
CA ALA A 166 0.10 -6.96 -7.39
C ALA A 166 -0.60 -8.16 -8.03
N ASP A 167 -1.88 -7.99 -8.32
CA ASP A 167 -2.77 -8.96 -8.96
C ASP A 167 -2.78 -8.84 -10.49
N TRP A 168 -1.85 -8.06 -11.03
CA TRP A 168 -1.75 -7.70 -12.44
C TRP A 168 -0.28 -7.67 -12.85
N GLU A 169 -0.03 -7.80 -14.15
CA GLU A 169 1.31 -7.64 -14.72
C GLU A 169 1.55 -6.17 -15.04
N PRO A 170 2.47 -5.49 -14.33
CA PRO A 170 2.76 -4.08 -14.60
C PRO A 170 3.40 -3.89 -15.99
N PRO A 171 2.96 -2.90 -16.79
CA PRO A 171 3.62 -2.50 -18.01
C PRO A 171 5.07 -2.07 -17.75
N ASP A 172 5.91 -2.21 -18.77
CA ASP A 172 7.27 -1.69 -18.75
C ASP A 172 7.31 -0.23 -18.31
N GLY A 173 8.24 0.10 -17.41
CA GLY A 173 8.33 1.43 -16.81
C GLY A 173 7.55 1.60 -15.51
N THR A 174 6.77 0.59 -15.08
CA THR A 174 6.00 0.65 -13.83
C THR A 174 6.71 -0.10 -12.70
N GLU A 175 6.63 0.44 -11.48
CA GLU A 175 7.13 -0.25 -10.28
C GLU A 175 6.37 -1.56 -10.03
N VAL A 176 7.10 -2.60 -9.62
CA VAL A 176 6.51 -3.93 -9.33
C VAL A 176 5.74 -3.92 -8.01
N HIS A 177 6.20 -3.13 -7.05
CA HIS A 177 5.57 -3.01 -5.74
C HIS A 177 4.60 -1.83 -5.73
N VAL A 178 3.40 -2.05 -5.18
CA VAL A 178 2.42 -0.99 -4.96
C VAL A 178 2.73 -0.31 -3.62
N PRO A 179 3.16 0.96 -3.60
CA PRO A 179 3.41 1.68 -2.36
C PRO A 179 2.08 1.88 -1.60
N VAL A 180 2.18 1.87 -0.28
CA VAL A 180 1.05 2.14 0.62
C VAL A 180 1.30 3.47 1.28
N LEU A 181 0.32 4.38 1.23
CA LEU A 181 0.31 5.60 2.02
C LEU A 181 -0.66 5.40 3.19
N PHE A 182 -0.13 5.40 4.41
CA PHE A 182 -0.94 5.25 5.60
C PHE A 182 -1.31 6.64 6.15
N LEU A 183 -2.55 7.05 5.88
CA LEU A 183 -3.00 8.40 6.24
C LEU A 183 -3.26 8.61 7.74
N ASP A 184 -3.36 7.53 8.51
CA ASP A 184 -3.58 7.57 9.96
C ASP A 184 -4.73 8.50 10.41
N LEU A 185 -5.82 8.52 9.65
CA LEU A 185 -6.98 9.37 9.92
C LEU A 185 -7.82 8.80 11.07
N ASN A 186 -8.28 9.67 11.95
CA ASN A 186 -9.32 9.37 12.92
C ASN A 186 -10.70 9.61 12.31
N ALA A 187 -11.74 9.07 12.94
CA ALA A 187 -13.13 9.29 12.52
C ALA A 187 -13.50 10.79 12.44
N ASP A 188 -12.92 11.60 13.33
CA ASP A 188 -13.16 13.05 13.38
C ASP A 188 -12.47 13.80 12.22
N ASP A 189 -11.37 13.27 11.68
CA ASP A 189 -10.61 13.86 10.57
C ASP A 189 -11.35 13.76 9.23
N LEU A 190 -12.32 12.84 9.14
CA LEU A 190 -13.19 12.65 7.97
C LEU A 190 -14.43 13.56 8.01
N SER A 191 -14.67 14.26 9.13
CA SER A 191 -15.76 15.23 9.21
C SER A 191 -15.33 16.55 8.56
N THR A 192 -15.89 16.84 7.38
CA THR A 192 -15.80 18.18 6.79
C THR A 192 -16.65 19.13 7.62
N GLY A 193 -16.09 19.69 8.68
CA GLY A 193 -16.84 20.49 9.64
C GLY A 193 -16.01 21.49 10.43
N LYS A 194 -15.49 22.52 9.77
CA LYS A 194 -15.51 23.92 10.22
C LYS A 194 -15.57 24.86 9.02
#